data_AF-A0A7V8Y817-F1
#
_entry.id   AF-A0A7V8Y817-F1
#
_cell.length_a   1.000
_cell.length_b   1.000
_cell.length_c   1.000
_cell.angle_alpha   90.00
_cell.angle_beta   90.00
_cell.angle_gamma   90.00
#
_symmetry.space_group_name_H-M   'P 1'
#
loop_
_entity.id
_entity.type
_entity.pdbx_description
1 polymer ?
#
loop_
_entity_poly.entity_id
_entity_poly.type
_entity_poly.pdbx_seq_one_letter_code
_entity_poly.pdbx_strand_id
1 'polypeptide(L)' 'MALPEVLNGMKVVISNVFKKKQTIGYPEVRRIPFPRFKGRHILDRHPDGLEKCIG' A
#
# COMPACT_ATOMS: atom_id res chain seq x y z
N MET A 1 23.33 31.33 -17.98
CA MET A 1 23.71 30.22 -17.09
C MET A 1 22.41 29.56 -16.63
N ALA A 2 21.96 28.52 -17.35
CA ALA A 2 20.66 27.85 -17.12
C ALA A 2 20.58 26.48 -17.83
N LEU A 3 21.22 26.34 -19.00
CA LEU A 3 21.24 25.08 -19.77
C LEU A 3 21.79 23.85 -19.01
N PRO A 4 22.93 23.92 -18.26
CA PRO A 4 23.47 22.73 -17.59
C PRO A 4 22.54 22.22 -16.49
N GLU A 5 21.82 23.09 -15.79
CA GLU A 5 20.87 22.70 -14.74
C GLU A 5 19.62 22.05 -15.33
N VAL A 6 19.12 22.57 -16.46
CA VAL A 6 17.98 21.99 -17.18
C VAL A 6 18.32 20.59 -17.71
N LEU A 7 19.52 20.40 -18.27
CA LEU A 7 20.00 19.09 -18.71
C LEU A 7 20.11 18.09 -17.56
N ASN A 8 20.61 18.53 -16.40
CA ASN A 8 20.67 17.69 -15.20
C ASN A 8 19.28 17.28 -14.71
N GLY A 9 18.30 18.19 -14.71
CA GLY A 9 16.91 17.87 -14.37
C GLY A 9 16.28 16.85 -15.32
N MET A 10 16.45 17.03 -16.63
CA MET A 10 15.93 16.11 -17.64
C MET A 10 16.56 14.72 -17.53
N LYS A 11 17.86 14.62 -17.21
CA LYS A 11 18.55 13.34 -16.98
C LYS A 11 17.88 12.53 -15.86
N VAL A 12 17.45 13.18 -14.78
CA VAL A 12 16.75 12.52 -13.68
C VAL A 12 15.37 12.02 -14.11
N VAL A 13 14.62 12.84 -14.86
CA VAL A 13 13.30 12.44 -15.38
C VAL A 13 13.41 11.24 -16.30
N ILE A 14 14.31 11.29 -17.27
CA ILE A 14 14.57 10.18 -18.20
C ILE A 14 14.96 8.92 -17.43
N SER A 15 15.84 9.04 -16.42
CA SER A 15 16.22 7.90 -15.57
C SER A 15 15.03 7.29 -14.85
N ASN A 16 14.07 8.09 -14.37
CA ASN A 16 12.90 7.58 -13.65
C ASN A 16 11.87 6.91 -14.57
N VAL A 17 11.77 7.30 -15.85
CA VAL A 17 10.85 6.66 -16.82
C VAL A 17 11.19 5.18 -17.00
N PHE A 18 12.47 4.82 -17.00
CA PHE A 18 12.92 3.43 -17.14
C PHE A 18 12.89 2.62 -15.83
N LYS A 19 12.60 3.26 -14.68
CA LYS A 19 12.47 2.53 -13.41
C LYS A 19 11.12 1.82 -13.32
N LYS A 20 11.11 0.67 -12.66
CA LYS A 20 9.88 -0.07 -12.38
C LYS A 20 8.92 0.78 -11.54
N LYS A 21 7.63 0.77 -11.90
CA LYS A 21 6.57 1.41 -11.11
C LYS A 21 6.49 0.77 -9.73
N GLN A 22 6.47 1.58 -8.68
CA GLN A 22 6.32 1.13 -7.29
C GLN A 22 4.86 0.89 -6.89
N THR A 23 3.91 1.28 -7.74
CA THR A 23 2.47 1.16 -7.50
C THR A 23 1.99 -0.27 -7.70
N ILE A 24 1.10 -0.72 -6.82
CA ILE A 24 0.32 -1.95 -7.01
C ILE A 24 -1.00 -1.65 -7.74
N GLY A 25 -1.47 -2.56 -8.59
CA GLY A 25 -2.75 -2.43 -9.28
C GLY A 25 -3.89 -2.92 -8.39
N TYR A 26 -4.56 -2.02 -7.68
CA TYR A 26 -5.77 -2.35 -6.92
C TYR A 26 -7.00 -2.23 -7.85
N PRO A 27 -7.96 -3.18 -7.83
CA PRO A 27 -8.21 -4.21 -6.82
C PRO A 27 -7.56 -5.59 -7.06
N GLU A 28 -6.91 -5.81 -8.20
CA GLU A 28 -6.35 -7.12 -8.61
C GLU A 28 -5.23 -7.58 -7.67
N VAL A 29 -4.40 -6.65 -7.22
CA VAL A 29 -3.27 -6.87 -6.31
C VAL A 29 -3.52 -6.11 -5.01
N ARG A 30 -3.81 -6.84 -3.94
CA ARG A 30 -4.02 -6.28 -2.59
C ARG A 30 -2.72 -6.35 -1.78
N ARG A 31 -2.46 -5.30 -1.00
CA ARG A 31 -1.38 -5.30 -0.01
C ARG A 31 -1.68 -6.32 1.10
N ILE A 32 -0.67 -7.04 1.56
CA ILE A 32 -0.78 -7.94 2.70
C ILE A 32 -0.79 -7.07 3.97
N PRO A 33 -1.85 -7.10 4.79
CA PRO A 33 -1.87 -6.38 6.06
C PRO A 33 -0.88 -7.01 7.05
N PHE A 34 -0.28 -6.18 7.90
CA PHE A 34 0.61 -6.65 8.97
C PHE A 34 -0.19 -7.41 10.06
N PRO A 35 0.44 -8.30 10.87
CA PRO A 35 -0.28 -9.21 11.77
C PRO A 35 -1.23 -8.54 12.77
N ARG A 36 -0.96 -7.30 13.17
CA ARG A 36 -1.78 -6.49 14.09
C ARG A 36 -2.51 -5.35 13.37
N PHE A 37 -2.90 -5.55 12.12
CA PHE A 37 -3.64 -4.55 11.36
C PHE A 37 -5.02 -4.32 11.99
N LYS A 38 -5.32 -3.06 12.32
CA LYS A 38 -6.62 -2.66 12.83
C LYS A 38 -7.61 -2.59 11.66
N GLY A 39 -8.30 -3.70 11.41
CA GLY A 39 -9.31 -3.83 10.37
C GLY A 39 -10.70 -3.43 10.84
N ARG A 40 -11.71 -4.02 10.20
CA ARG A 40 -13.09 -3.92 10.65
C ARG A 40 -13.26 -4.63 11.99
N HIS A 41 -14.02 -4.02 12.90
CA HIS A 41 -14.42 -4.65 14.16
C HIS A 41 -15.29 -5.88 13.89
N ILE A 42 -14.98 -6.99 14.55
CA ILE A 42 -15.71 -8.25 14.44
C ILE A 42 -16.13 -8.65 15.85
N LEU A 43 -17.36 -9.13 15.97
CA LEU A 43 -17.81 -9.77 17.19
C LEU A 43 -17.47 -11.26 17.12
N ASP A 44 -16.54 -11.69 17.97
CA ASP A 44 -16.12 -13.07 18.02
C ASP A 44 -17.17 -13.97 18.69
N ARG A 45 -17.09 -15.26 18.39
CA ARG A 45 -17.85 -16.34 19.03
C ARG A 45 -16.94 -17.27 19.82
N HIS A 46 -17.52 -17.96 20.80
CA HIS A 46 -16.91 -19.08 21.51
C HIS A 46 -16.83 -20.32 20.60
N PRO A 47 -15.97 -21.31 20.91
CA PRO A 47 -15.94 -22.58 20.17
C PRO A 47 -17.30 -23.31 20.15
N ASP A 48 -18.14 -23.06 21.17
CA ASP A 48 -19.49 -23.62 21.30
C ASP A 48 -20.54 -22.88 20.43
N GLY A 49 -20.13 -21.84 19.69
CA GLY A 49 -20.99 -21.06 18.79
C GLY A 49 -21.76 -19.92 19.45
N LEU A 50 -21.76 -19.82 20.78
CA LEU A 50 -22.30 -18.68 21.53
C LEU A 50 -21.48 -17.41 21.27
N GLU A 51 -22.14 -16.25 21.21
CA GLU A 51 -21.48 -14.95 21.04
C GLU A 51 -20.70 -14.57 22.30
N LYS A 52 -19.54 -13.92 22.14
CA LYS A 52 -18.79 -13.39 23.31
C LYS A 52 -19.45 -12.15 23.92
N CYS A 53 -20.27 -11.43 23.15
CA CYS A 53 -21.03 -10.30 23.67
C CYS A 53 -22.16 -10.81 24.55
N ILE A 54 -22.28 -10.30 25.76
CA ILE A 54 -23.36 -10.62 26.70
C ILE A 54 -24.37 -9.46 26.85
N GLY A 55 -24.17 -8.36 26.13
CA GLY A 55 -24.82 -7.08 26.40
C GLY A 55 -23.98 -6.24 27.34
#